data_AF-A0A842XU08-F1
#
_entry.id   AF-A0A842XU08-F1
#
_cell.length_a   1.000
_cell.length_b   1.000
_cell.length_c   1.000
_cell.angle_alpha   90.00
_cell.angle_beta   90.00
_cell.angle_gamma   90.00
#
_symmetry.space_group_name_H-M   'P 1'
#
loop_
_entity.id
_entity.type
_entity.pdbx_description
1 polymer ?
#
loop_
_entity_poly.entity_id
_entity_poly.type
_entity_poly.pdbx_seq_one_letter_code
_entity_poly.pdbx_strand_id
1 'polypeptide(L)'
;HPFSRTLHVGDLIIVQGVDPKEIEAAPEPYGDIIVFHQPLGGNELIVHRAIEKEIGSHGEISFKTKGDGNTGPDSGTVQGDQVVGKVILRIPWIGHIALFLHNSSGIFIIIILIVILVIVEFVIPVFSREKAEVDSGEKSEKIGET
;
A
#
# COMPACT_ATOMS: atom_id res chain seq x y z
N HIS A 1 -3.60 4.15 16.71
CA HIS A 1 -3.12 2.75 16.75
C HIS A 1 -3.59 2.06 15.47
N PRO A 2 -2.87 1.12 14.82
CA PRO A 2 -3.30 0.47 13.55
C PRO A 2 -4.59 -0.36 13.60
N PHE A 3 -5.28 -0.36 14.75
CA PHE A 3 -6.58 -0.97 14.99
C PHE A 3 -7.59 0.00 15.64
N SER A 4 -7.29 1.31 15.67
CA SER A 4 -8.24 2.30 16.20
C SER A 4 -9.33 2.68 15.20
N ARG A 5 -9.19 2.27 13.94
CA ARG A 5 -10.16 2.47 12.84
C ARG A 5 -10.23 1.23 11.98
N THR A 6 -11.26 1.10 11.17
CA THR A 6 -11.42 -0.09 10.32
C THR A 6 -10.36 -0.17 9.22
N LEU A 7 -10.04 0.96 8.57
CA LEU A 7 -9.03 1.08 7.52
C LEU A 7 -7.99 2.16 7.88
N HIS A 8 -6.74 1.95 7.45
CA HIS A 8 -5.60 2.84 7.66
C HIS A 8 -4.79 3.02 6.38
N VAL A 9 -4.06 4.14 6.30
CA VAL A 9 -3.06 4.36 5.24
C VAL A 9 -2.05 3.23 5.26
N GLY A 10 -1.83 2.61 4.10
CA GLY A 10 -0.93 1.45 3.96
C GLY A 10 -1.60 0.09 4.08
N ASP A 11 -2.92 0.04 4.31
CA ASP A 11 -3.68 -1.19 4.16
C ASP A 11 -3.89 -1.54 2.68
N LEU A 12 -3.75 -2.82 2.34
CA LEU A 12 -4.19 -3.35 1.05
C LEU A 12 -5.62 -3.86 1.20
N ILE A 13 -6.54 -3.40 0.35
CA ILE A 13 -7.93 -3.85 0.35
C ILE A 13 -8.23 -4.65 -0.93
N ILE A 14 -9.06 -5.68 -0.80
CA ILE A 14 -9.64 -6.40 -1.94
C ILE A 14 -11.09 -5.96 -2.08
N VAL A 15 -11.42 -5.49 -3.28
CA VAL A 15 -12.75 -4.99 -3.64
C VAL A 15 -13.41 -6.00 -4.56
N GLN A 16 -14.65 -6.38 -4.22
CA GLN A 16 -15.49 -7.23 -5.05
C GLN A 16 -16.59 -6.38 -5.67
N GLY A 17 -16.69 -6.38 -6.99
CA GLY A 17 -17.85 -5.82 -7.69
C GLY A 17 -19.10 -6.63 -7.36
N VAL A 18 -20.16 -5.95 -6.92
CA VAL A 18 -21.45 -6.53 -6.52
C VAL A 18 -22.58 -5.66 -7.06
N ASP A 19 -23.78 -6.23 -7.24
CA ASP A 19 -24.97 -5.43 -7.51
C ASP A 19 -25.23 -4.49 -6.31
N PRO A 20 -25.51 -3.19 -6.50
CA PRO A 20 -25.83 -2.26 -5.41
C PRO A 20 -26.95 -2.76 -4.46
N LYS A 21 -27.85 -3.64 -4.93
CA LYS A 21 -28.86 -4.29 -4.09
C LYS A 21 -28.27 -5.16 -2.98
N GLU A 22 -27.11 -5.76 -3.22
CA GLU A 22 -26.43 -6.69 -2.30
C GLU A 22 -25.56 -5.99 -1.24
N ILE A 23 -25.42 -4.67 -1.33
CA ILE A 23 -24.64 -3.88 -0.37
C ILE A 23 -25.45 -3.68 0.91
N GLU A 24 -24.96 -4.12 2.06
CA GLU A 24 -25.65 -3.87 3.33
C GLU A 24 -25.31 -2.47 3.83
N ALA A 25 -26.33 -1.66 4.14
CA ALA A 25 -26.14 -0.30 4.64
C ALA A 25 -26.59 -0.21 6.10
N ALA A 26 -25.65 0.10 6.98
CA ALA A 26 -25.89 0.27 8.41
C ALA A 26 -24.71 1.01 9.07
N PRO A 27 -24.90 1.63 10.23
CA PRO A 27 -23.78 2.16 11.02
C PRO A 27 -22.75 1.09 11.37
N GLU A 28 -21.55 1.54 11.75
CA GLU A 28 -20.51 0.66 12.28
C GLU A 28 -21.05 -0.19 13.46
N PRO A 29 -20.74 -1.50 13.53
CA PRO A 29 -19.83 -2.26 12.65
C PRO A 29 -20.49 -2.95 11.45
N TYR A 30 -21.79 -2.77 11.21
CA TYR A 30 -22.57 -3.69 10.38
C TYR A 30 -22.63 -3.33 8.89
N GLY A 31 -22.55 -2.05 8.51
CA GLY A 31 -22.63 -1.67 7.10
C GLY A 31 -21.40 -2.08 6.29
N ASP A 32 -21.60 -2.38 5.02
CA ASP A 32 -20.52 -2.67 4.08
C ASP A 32 -19.66 -1.43 3.84
N ILE A 33 -18.35 -1.64 3.70
CA ILE A 33 -17.42 -0.61 3.22
C ILE A 33 -17.38 -0.69 1.70
N ILE A 34 -17.68 0.43 1.04
CA ILE A 34 -17.79 0.50 -0.41
C ILE A 34 -16.69 1.39 -0.99
N VAL A 35 -16.27 1.05 -2.20
CA VAL A 35 -15.39 1.86 -3.03
C VAL A 35 -16.23 2.45 -4.15
N PHE A 36 -16.17 3.76 -4.32
CA PHE A 36 -16.98 4.49 -5.29
C PHE A 36 -16.23 5.68 -5.87
N HIS A 37 -16.65 6.12 -7.05
CA HIS A 37 -16.15 7.33 -7.67
C HIS A 37 -16.68 8.58 -6.96
N GLN A 38 -15.83 9.61 -6.84
CA GLN A 38 -16.21 10.87 -6.21
C GLN A 38 -17.53 11.44 -6.79
N PRO A 39 -18.57 11.67 -5.96
CA PRO A 39 -19.90 12.04 -6.46
C PRO A 39 -19.96 13.40 -7.18
N LEU A 40 -19.06 14.33 -6.84
CA LEU A 40 -18.99 15.67 -7.40
C LEU A 40 -18.18 15.76 -8.70
N GLY A 41 -17.76 14.63 -9.26
CA GLY A 41 -16.94 14.54 -10.47
C GLY A 41 -15.45 14.36 -10.16
N GLY A 42 -14.78 13.63 -11.05
CA GLY A 42 -13.38 13.25 -10.90
C GLY A 42 -13.17 11.76 -11.16
N ASN A 43 -11.90 11.34 -11.22
CA ASN A 43 -11.52 9.93 -11.33
C ASN A 43 -10.96 9.38 -10.00
N GLU A 44 -11.18 10.11 -8.90
CA GLU A 44 -10.74 9.69 -7.58
C GLU A 44 -11.71 8.67 -6.99
N LEU A 45 -11.14 7.66 -6.34
CA LEU A 45 -11.88 6.62 -5.64
C LEU A 45 -11.90 6.93 -4.15
N ILE A 46 -13.09 6.86 -3.57
CA ILE A 46 -13.34 7.07 -2.14
C ILE A 46 -13.74 5.73 -1.53
N VAL A 47 -13.26 5.46 -0.31
CA VAL A 47 -13.53 4.21 0.42
C VAL A 47 -14.17 4.54 1.75
N HIS A 48 -15.50 4.41 1.86
CA HIS A 48 -16.26 4.73 3.07
C HIS A 48 -17.35 3.68 3.34
N ARG A 49 -17.91 3.69 4.55
CA ARG A 49 -19.00 2.78 4.93
C ARG A 49 -20.33 3.29 4.41
N ALA A 50 -21.12 2.41 3.80
CA ALA A 50 -22.52 2.66 3.50
C ALA A 50 -23.32 2.62 4.82
N ILE A 51 -23.86 3.76 5.23
CA ILE A 51 -24.61 3.88 6.49
C ILE A 51 -26.11 3.88 6.29
N GLU A 52 -26.58 4.32 5.12
CA GLU A 52 -27.98 4.27 4.70
C GLU A 52 -28.06 3.91 3.22
N LYS A 53 -29.08 3.14 2.84
CA LYS A 53 -29.45 2.83 1.45
C LYS A 53 -30.85 3.39 1.21
N GLU A 54 -30.98 4.17 0.15
CA GLU A 54 -32.27 4.70 -0.32
C GLU A 54 -32.62 4.05 -1.65
N ILE A 55 -33.90 3.76 -1.85
CA ILE A 55 -34.44 3.20 -3.10
C ILE A 55 -35.46 4.18 -3.64
N GLY A 56 -35.15 4.79 -4.79
CA GLY A 56 -36.02 5.73 -5.47
C GLY A 56 -37.26 5.06 -6.08
N SER A 57 -38.25 5.86 -6.49
CA SER A 57 -39.53 5.35 -7.01
C SER A 57 -39.40 4.49 -8.28
N HIS A 58 -38.30 4.63 -9.02
CA HIS A 58 -38.00 3.85 -10.23
C HIS A 58 -37.00 2.71 -9.98
N GLY A 59 -36.67 2.41 -8.72
CA GLY A 59 -35.69 1.37 -8.35
C GLY A 59 -34.23 1.82 -8.37
N GLU A 60 -33.98 3.12 -8.59
CA GLU A 60 -32.67 3.77 -8.43
C GLU A 60 -32.15 3.52 -7.00
N ILE A 61 -30.90 3.08 -6.85
CA ILE A 61 -30.29 2.87 -5.53
C ILE A 61 -29.27 3.96 -5.27
N SER A 62 -29.33 4.53 -4.08
CA SER A 62 -28.34 5.49 -3.61
C SER A 62 -27.93 5.20 -2.18
N PHE A 63 -26.76 5.71 -1.79
CA PHE A 63 -26.17 5.49 -0.48
C PHE A 63 -25.77 6.81 0.15
N LYS A 64 -26.03 6.93 1.46
CA LYS A 64 -25.27 7.84 2.31
C LYS A 64 -24.07 7.11 2.86
N THR A 65 -22.90 7.74 2.77
CA THR A 65 -21.64 7.15 3.23
C THR A 65 -21.06 7.93 4.39
N LYS A 66 -20.19 7.27 5.15
CA LYS A 66 -19.37 7.89 6.18
C LYS A 66 -18.02 7.19 6.28
N GLY A 67 -16.95 7.96 6.27
CA GLY A 67 -15.65 7.44 6.69
C GLY A 67 -15.65 7.11 8.19
N ASP A 68 -15.23 5.90 8.57
CA ASP A 68 -15.20 5.47 9.98
C ASP A 68 -14.34 6.40 10.87
N GLY A 69 -13.37 7.11 10.28
CA GLY A 69 -12.57 8.11 10.98
C GLY A 69 -13.18 9.52 11.04
N ASN A 70 -14.30 9.78 10.36
CA ASN A 70 -14.93 11.09 10.25
C ASN A 70 -15.92 11.34 11.39
N THR A 71 -16.07 12.61 11.77
CA THR A 71 -16.99 13.04 12.85
C THR A 71 -18.46 12.98 12.46
N GLY A 72 -18.78 12.98 11.15
CA GLY A 72 -20.15 12.94 10.64
C GLY A 72 -20.22 12.27 9.26
N PRO A 73 -21.44 12.07 8.73
CA PRO A 73 -21.68 11.57 7.38
C PRO A 73 -21.07 12.47 6.30
N ASP A 74 -20.80 11.89 5.14
CA ASP A 74 -20.40 12.65 3.97
C ASP A 74 -21.58 13.48 3.45
N SER A 75 -21.30 14.65 2.86
CA SER A 75 -22.34 15.55 2.35
C SER A 75 -22.94 15.09 1.02
N GLY A 76 -22.23 14.26 0.27
CA GLY A 76 -22.66 13.73 -1.02
C GLY A 76 -23.51 12.47 -0.88
N THR A 77 -24.43 12.28 -1.84
CA THR A 77 -25.12 11.01 -2.05
C THR A 77 -24.38 10.23 -3.13
N VAL A 78 -24.14 8.95 -2.89
CA VAL A 78 -23.45 8.05 -3.84
C VAL A 78 -24.50 7.27 -4.60
N GLN A 79 -24.57 7.43 -5.91
CA GLN A 79 -25.45 6.65 -6.76
C GLN A 79 -24.90 5.23 -6.96
N GLY A 80 -25.79 4.24 -7.11
CA GLY A 80 -25.38 2.84 -7.25
C GLY A 80 -24.47 2.58 -8.45
N ASP A 81 -24.59 3.37 -9.51
CA ASP A 81 -23.72 3.31 -10.70
C ASP A 81 -22.31 3.90 -10.46
N GLN A 82 -22.13 4.68 -9.40
CA GLN A 82 -20.83 5.20 -8.97
C GLN A 82 -20.06 4.19 -8.10
N VAL A 83 -20.73 3.13 -7.63
CA VAL A 83 -20.11 2.10 -6.80
C VAL A 83 -19.30 1.13 -7.66
N VAL A 84 -18.01 1.02 -7.33
CA VAL A 84 -17.09 0.05 -7.94
C VAL A 84 -17.28 -1.33 -7.32
N GLY A 85 -17.49 -1.39 -6.00
CA GLY A 85 -17.71 -2.63 -5.27
C GLY A 85 -17.57 -2.47 -3.76
N LYS A 86 -17.66 -3.59 -3.04
CA LYS A 86 -17.48 -3.63 -1.58
C LYS A 86 -16.15 -4.25 -1.17
N VAL A 87 -15.61 -3.79 -0.05
CA VAL A 87 -14.37 -4.31 0.53
C VAL A 87 -14.67 -5.63 1.22
N ILE A 88 -14.02 -6.69 0.75
CA ILE A 88 -14.21 -8.06 1.29
C ILE A 88 -13.02 -8.54 2.12
N LEU A 89 -11.85 -7.93 1.93
CA LEU A 89 -10.65 -8.26 2.69
C LEU A 89 -9.79 -7.02 2.89
N ARG A 90 -9.18 -6.94 4.08
CA ARG A 90 -8.16 -5.97 4.44
C ARG A 90 -6.90 -6.74 4.84
N ILE A 91 -5.76 -6.38 4.26
CA ILE A 91 -4.45 -6.86 4.66
C ILE A 91 -3.62 -5.68 5.18
N PRO A 92 -3.44 -5.57 6.51
CA PRO A 92 -2.73 -4.44 7.08
C PRO A 92 -1.26 -4.37 6.64
N TRP A 93 -0.75 -3.14 6.55
CA TRP A 93 0.68 -2.79 6.46
C TRP A 93 1.40 -3.13 5.15
N ILE A 94 0.88 -4.04 4.33
CA ILE A 94 1.48 -4.43 3.05
C ILE A 94 1.67 -3.22 2.12
N GLY A 95 0.71 -2.30 2.11
CA GLY A 95 0.77 -1.08 1.31
C GLY A 95 1.91 -0.14 1.72
N HIS A 96 2.45 -0.24 2.95
CA HIS A 96 3.62 0.56 3.33
C HIS A 96 4.88 0.23 2.53
N ILE A 97 5.00 -1.00 2.01
CA ILE A 97 6.11 -1.34 1.12
C ILE A 97 6.00 -0.50 -0.16
N ALA A 98 4.83 -0.47 -0.79
CA ALA A 98 4.58 0.34 -1.98
C ALA A 98 4.76 1.84 -1.70
N LEU A 99 4.23 2.34 -0.59
CA LEU A 99 4.38 3.73 -0.17
C LEU A 99 5.85 4.11 0.10
N PHE A 100 6.63 3.21 0.68
CA PHE A 100 8.07 3.41 0.90
C PHE A 100 8.83 3.50 -0.42
N LEU A 101 8.51 2.63 -1.39
CA LEU A 101 9.11 2.65 -2.73
C LEU A 101 8.77 3.92 -3.52
N HIS A 102 7.61 4.51 -3.29
CA HIS A 102 7.19 5.74 -3.96
C HIS A 102 7.77 7.02 -3.29
N ASN A 103 8.32 6.91 -2.09
CA ASN A 103 8.90 8.05 -1.37
C ASN A 103 10.38 8.26 -1.77
N SER A 104 10.77 9.50 -2.07
CA SER A 104 12.14 9.85 -2.48
C SER A 104 13.20 9.36 -1.49
N SER A 105 12.91 9.42 -0.19
CA SER A 105 13.82 8.91 0.85
C SER A 105 13.95 7.38 0.83
N GLY A 106 12.87 6.66 0.50
CA GLY A 106 12.90 5.20 0.41
C GLY A 106 13.71 4.73 -0.79
N ILE A 107 13.56 5.40 -1.93
CA ILE A 107 14.38 5.17 -3.12
C ILE A 107 15.87 5.40 -2.80
N PHE A 108 16.20 6.49 -2.10
CA PHE A 108 17.59 6.78 -1.72
C PHE A 108 18.22 5.68 -0.85
N ILE A 109 17.46 5.14 0.12
CA ILE A 109 17.91 4.01 0.95
C ILE A 109 18.19 2.78 0.08
N ILE A 110 17.30 2.47 -0.88
CA ILE A 110 17.48 1.33 -1.79
C ILE A 110 18.72 1.50 -2.67
N ILE A 111 18.95 2.71 -3.20
CA ILE A 111 20.15 3.00 -3.97
C ILE A 111 21.41 2.76 -3.13
N ILE A 112 21.43 3.24 -1.88
CA ILE A 112 22.56 3.01 -0.96
C ILE A 112 22.77 1.52 -0.73
N LEU A 113 21.70 0.76 -0.49
CA LEU A 113 21.79 -0.69 -0.27
C LEU A 113 22.37 -1.41 -1.50
N ILE A 114 21.96 -1.02 -2.71
CA ILE A 114 22.50 -1.58 -3.96
C ILE A 114 23.99 -1.25 -4.10
N VAL A 115 24.39 0.01 -3.83
CA VAL A 115 25.81 0.42 -3.89
C VAL A 115 26.65 -0.38 -2.89
N ILE A 116 26.17 -0.55 -1.66
CA ILE A 116 26.87 -1.36 -0.64
C ILE A 116 26.99 -2.81 -1.11
N LEU A 117 25.92 -3.40 -1.65
CA LEU A 117 25.94 -4.77 -2.16
C LEU A 117 27.00 -4.94 -3.26
N VAL A 118 27.05 -4.01 -4.22
CA VAL A 118 28.05 -4.00 -5.29
C VAL A 118 29.46 -3.87 -4.74
N ILE A 119 29.69 -3.01 -3.74
CA ILE A 119 31.01 -2.87 -3.10
C ILE A 119 31.43 -4.18 -2.42
N VAL A 120 30.51 -4.81 -1.67
CA VAL A 120 30.80 -6.07 -0.98
C VAL A 120 31.08 -7.20 -1.96
N GLU A 121 30.33 -7.30 -3.04
CA GLU A 121 30.43 -8.40 -4.00
C GLU A 121 31.57 -8.22 -5.01
N PHE A 122 31.85 -6.99 -5.46
CA PHE A 122 32.81 -6.74 -6.53
C PHE A 122 34.09 -6.05 -6.07
N VAL A 123 34.02 -5.13 -5.10
CA VAL A 123 35.16 -4.30 -4.72
C VAL A 123 36.02 -5.00 -3.66
N ILE A 124 35.41 -5.57 -2.62
CA ILE A 124 36.15 -6.28 -1.57
C ILE A 124 36.97 -7.45 -2.14
N PRO A 125 36.43 -8.34 -2.99
CA PRO A 125 37.18 -9.49 -3.50
C PRO A 125 38.36 -9.10 -4.39
N VAL A 126 38.26 -7.98 -5.13
CA VAL A 126 39.36 -7.46 -5.95
C VAL A 126 40.53 -7.04 -5.06
N PHE A 127 40.27 -6.26 -4.01
CA PHE A 127 41.32 -5.82 -3.08
C PHE A 127 41.86 -6.96 -2.20
N SER A 128 41.03 -7.96 -1.87
CA SER A 128 41.49 -9.15 -1.15
C SER A 128 42.41 -10.03 -2.01
N ARG A 129 42.20 -10.09 -3.33
CA ARG A 129 43.08 -10.83 -4.25
C ARG A 129 44.44 -10.16 -4.42
N GLU A 130 44.45 -8.84 -4.60
CA GLU A 130 45.70 -8.07 -4.71
C GLU A 130 46.55 -8.20 -3.44
N LYS A 131 45.96 -8.09 -2.25
CA LYS A 131 46.69 -8.31 -0.99
C LYS A 131 47.24 -9.73 -0.84
N ALA A 132 46.50 -10.75 -1.29
CA ALA A 132 46.96 -12.13 -1.23
C ALA A 132 48.13 -12.39 -2.19
N GLU A 133 48.13 -11.79 -3.37
CA GLU A 133 49.23 -11.89 -4.33
C GLU A 133 50.49 -11.17 -3.82
N VAL A 134 50.36 -9.96 -3.27
CA VAL A 134 51.49 -9.19 -2.71
C VAL A 134 52.14 -9.91 -1.53
N ASP A 135 51.34 -10.43 -0.58
CA ASP A 135 51.86 -11.19 0.58
C ASP A 135 52.52 -12.52 0.17
N SER A 136 52.05 -13.16 -0.91
CA SER A 136 52.68 -14.37 -1.46
C SER A 136 54.01 -14.09 -2.17
N GLY A 137 54.14 -12.93 -2.84
CA GLY A 137 55.36 -12.49 -3.51
C GLY A 137 56.50 -12.18 -2.53
N GLU A 138 56.24 -11.36 -1.50
CA GLU A 138 57.24 -11.04 -0.46
C GLU A 138 57.73 -12.28 0.28
N LYS A 139 56.85 -13.26 0.50
CA LYS A 139 57.20 -14.51 1.19
C LYS A 139 58.07 -15.43 0.35
N SER A 140 57.88 -15.44 -0.97
CA SER A 140 58.71 -16.22 -1.90
C SER A 140 60.10 -15.61 -2.10
N GLU A 141 60.22 -14.29 -2.07
CA GLU A 141 61.49 -13.56 -2.22
C GLU A 141 62.40 -13.79 -1.00
N LYS A 142 61.84 -13.77 0.21
CA LYS A 142 62.59 -14.06 1.45
C LYS A 142 63.12 -15.49 1.60
N ILE A 143 62.54 -16.47 0.91
CA ILE A 143 62.96 -17.88 0.99
C ILE A 143 64.08 -18.18 -0.02
N GLY A 144 64.24 -17.37 -1.07
CA GLY A 144 65.30 -17.52 -2.08
C GLY A 144 66.66 -16.93 -1.69
N GLU A 145 66.72 -16.12 -0.63
CA GLU A 145 67.94 -15.43 -0.17
C GLU A 145 68.67 -16.13 1.00
N THR A 146 68.21 -17.31 1.44
CA THR A 146 68.86 -18.14 2.49
C THR A 146 69.41 -19.43 1.93
#